data_AF-P58085-F1
#
_entry.id   AF-P58085-F1
#
_cell.length_a   1.000
_cell.length_b   1.000
_cell.length_c   1.000
_cell.angle_alpha   90.00
_cell.angle_beta   90.00
_cell.angle_gamma   90.00
#
_symmetry.space_group_name_H-M   'P 1'
#
loop_
_entity.id
_entity.type
_entity.pdbx_description
1 polymer ?
#
loop_
_entity_poly.entity_id
_entity_poly.type
_entity_poly.pdbx_seq_one_letter_code
_entity_poly.pdbx_strand_id
1 'polypeptide(L)' 'MGKFKMRSKDLRGMSVEELEKTLRELRIKLMGLRYKAKVGLLENPGELREARRNVARILTVLREKREGEKA' A
#
# COMPACT_ATOMS: atom_id res chain seq x y z
N MET A 1 2.61 13.49 -12.45
CA MET A 1 2.35 13.55 -10.99
C MET A 1 2.83 12.25 -10.34
N GLY A 2 3.98 12.26 -9.67
CA GLY A 2 4.69 11.06 -9.21
C GLY A 2 4.93 10.99 -7.70
N LYS A 3 3.99 11.44 -6.87
CA LYS A 3 4.19 11.62 -5.41
C LYS A 3 3.52 10.59 -4.48
N PHE A 4 2.83 9.55 -4.97
CA PHE A 4 2.17 8.55 -4.10
C PHE A 4 2.84 7.16 -4.10
N LYS A 5 4.07 7.04 -4.60
CA LYS A 5 4.84 5.79 -4.51
C LYS A 5 5.53 5.72 -3.14
N MET A 6 5.02 4.89 -2.23
CA MET A 6 5.73 4.62 -0.97
C MET A 6 6.98 3.79 -1.25
N ARG A 7 8.13 4.26 -0.74
CA ARG A 7 9.39 3.53 -0.86
C ARG A 7 9.52 2.58 0.32
N SER A 8 10.03 1.38 0.07
CA SER A 8 10.23 0.40 1.13
C SER A 8 11.17 0.88 2.24
N LYS A 9 12.10 1.81 1.93
CA LYS A 9 12.99 2.43 2.93
C LYS A 9 12.20 3.18 3.99
N ASP A 10 11.25 4.02 3.58
CA ASP A 10 10.41 4.82 4.48
C ASP A 10 9.51 3.90 5.32
N LEU A 11 8.95 2.86 4.69
CA LEU A 11 8.10 1.87 5.36
C LEU A 11 8.84 1.09 6.45
N ARG A 12 10.13 0.79 6.28
CA ARG A 12 10.91 0.08 7.31
C ARG A 12 11.11 0.91 8.58
N GLY A 13 11.10 2.24 8.46
CA GLY A 13 11.19 3.16 9.60
C GLY A 13 9.90 3.28 10.41
N MET A 14 8.74 2.97 9.83
CA MET A 14 7.43 3.05 10.52
C MET A 14 7.25 1.89 11.50
N SER A 15 6.48 2.08 12.57
CA SER A 15 6.15 1.00 13.50
C SER A 15 5.25 -0.06 12.84
N VAL A 16 5.13 -1.25 13.44
CA VAL A 16 4.23 -2.30 12.93
C VAL A 16 2.78 -1.81 12.92
N GLU A 17 2.35 -1.11 13.98
CA GLU A 17 1.00 -0.54 14.10
C GLU A 17 0.73 0.52 13.02
N GLU A 18 1.71 1.40 12.76
CA GLU A 18 1.62 2.41 11.71
C GLU A 18 1.50 1.75 10.34
N LEU A 19 2.31 0.72 10.06
CA LEU A 19 2.23 -0.03 8.82
C LEU A 19 0.87 -0.71 8.64
N GLU A 20 0.31 -1.31 9.69
CA GLU A 20 -1.01 -1.91 9.64
C GLU A 20 -2.11 -0.87 9.41
N LYS A 21 -2.00 0.30 10.03
CA LYS A 21 -2.91 1.43 9.79
C LYS A 21 -2.84 1.88 8.33
N THR A 22 -1.65 2.14 7.81
CA THR A 22 -1.46 2.53 6.40
C THR A 22 -1.95 1.44 5.44
N LEU A 23 -1.76 0.16 5.78
CA LEU A 23 -2.27 -0.96 4.99
C LEU A 23 -3.80 -0.93 4.89
N ARG A 24 -4.51 -0.68 6.01
CA ARG A 24 -5.97 -0.57 6.04
C ARG A 24 -6.45 0.58 5.14
N GLU A 25 -5.86 1.75 5.29
CA GLU A 25 -6.19 2.94 4.48
C GLU A 25 -5.98 2.67 2.98
N LEU A 26 -4.85 2.04 2.62
CA LEU A 26 -4.57 1.71 1.22
C LEU A 26 -5.49 0.64 0.65
N ARG A 27 -5.95 -0.32 1.45
CA ARG A 27 -6.95 -1.29 1.00
C ARG A 27 -8.26 -0.61 0.68
N ILE A 28 -8.72 0.32 1.51
CA ILE A 28 -9.93 1.11 1.25
C ILE A 28 -9.77 1.93 -0.03
N LYS A 29 -8.63 2.63 -0.18
CA LYS A 29 -8.31 3.37 -1.41
C LYS A 29 -8.31 2.44 -2.64
N LEU A 30 -7.72 1.26 -2.52
CA LEU A 30 -7.68 0.26 -3.59
C LEU A 30 -9.10 -0.22 -3.96
N MET A 31 -9.99 -0.40 -2.98
CA MET A 31 -11.39 -0.74 -3.23
C MET A 31 -12.11 0.39 -3.99
N GLY A 32 -11.93 1.65 -3.57
CA GLY A 32 -12.46 2.81 -4.29
C GLY A 32 -11.94 2.89 -5.73
N LEU A 33 -10.65 2.68 -5.95
CA LEU A 33 -10.05 2.67 -7.29
C LEU A 33 -10.57 1.51 -8.15
N ARG A 34 -10.76 0.32 -7.56
CA ARG A 34 -11.37 -0.82 -8.25
C ARG A 34 -12.82 -0.54 -8.64
N TYR A 35 -13.58 0.11 -7.76
CA TYR A 35 -14.94 0.53 -8.05
C TYR A 35 -14.96 1.52 -9.22
N LYS A 36 -14.15 2.59 -9.16
CA LYS A 36 -13.98 3.55 -10.27
C LYS A 36 -13.59 2.86 -11.58
N ALA A 37 -12.66 1.91 -11.53
CA ALA A 37 -12.25 1.14 -12.70
C ALA A 37 -13.41 0.33 -13.28
N LYS A 38 -14.20 -0.31 -12.43
CA LYS A 38 -15.36 -1.12 -12.82
C LYS A 38 -16.45 -0.28 -13.51
N VAL A 39 -16.69 0.95 -13.03
CA VAL A 39 -17.68 1.87 -13.62
C VAL A 39 -17.13 2.73 -14.76
N GLY A 40 -15.86 2.54 -15.16
CA GLY A 40 -15.25 3.32 -16.25
C GLY A 40 -14.88 4.76 -15.89
N LEU A 41 -14.97 5.15 -14.61
CA LEU A 41 -14.63 6.50 -14.11
C LEU A 41 -13.18 6.58 -13.58
N LEU A 42 -12.33 5.60 -13.89
CA LEU A 42 -10.93 5.63 -13.50
C LEU A 42 -10.12 6.38 -14.56
N GLU A 43 -9.85 7.65 -14.28
CA GLU A 43 -9.06 8.52 -15.16
C GLU A 43 -7.60 8.05 -15.31
N ASN A 44 -7.02 7.51 -14.24
CA ASN A 44 -5.61 7.11 -14.21
C ASN A 44 -5.43 5.65 -13.78
N PRO A 45 -5.27 4.70 -14.72
CA PRO A 45 -4.95 3.30 -14.44
C PRO A 45 -3.65 3.09 -13.66
N GLY A 46 -2.73 4.07 -13.73
CA GLY A 46 -1.49 4.09 -12.96
C GLY A 46 -1.73 4.09 -11.45
N GLU A 47 -2.76 4.78 -10.97
CA GLU A 47 -3.10 4.84 -9.54
C GLU A 47 -3.50 3.48 -9.00
N LEU A 48 -4.28 2.71 -9.76
CA LEU A 48 -4.68 1.36 -9.38
C LEU A 48 -3.45 0.46 -9.25
N ARG A 49 -2.52 0.56 -10.20
CA ARG A 49 -1.26 -0.20 -10.19
C ARG A 49 -0.37 0.22 -9.02
N GLU A 50 -0.28 1.51 -8.73
CA GLU A 50 0.50 2.05 -7.61
C GLU A 50 -0.06 1.65 -6.25
N ALA A 51 -1.37 1.80 -6.04
CA ALA A 51 -2.04 1.38 -4.81
C ALA A 51 -1.78 -0.11 -4.53
N ARG A 52 -1.92 -0.96 -5.55
CA ARG A 52 -1.67 -2.40 -5.45
C ARG A 52 -0.20 -2.71 -5.11
N ARG A 53 0.75 -1.98 -5.70
CA ARG A 53 2.18 -2.10 -5.39
C ARG A 53 2.50 -1.62 -3.96
N ASN A 54 1.89 -0.54 -3.51
CA ASN A 54 2.10 -0.01 -2.16
C ASN A 54 1.60 -1.00 -1.10
N VAL A 55 0.42 -1.60 -1.31
CA VAL A 55 -0.09 -2.69 -0.46
C VAL A 55 0.91 -3.85 -0.40
N ALA A 56 1.42 -4.29 -1.54
CA ALA A 56 2.41 -5.37 -1.58
C ALA A 56 3.69 -5.01 -0.80
N ARG A 57 4.22 -3.79 -0.97
CA ARG A 57 5.42 -3.34 -0.24
C ARG A 57 5.20 -3.33 1.28
N ILE A 58 4.05 -2.85 1.76
CA ILE A 58 3.76 -2.87 3.20
C ILE A 58 3.67 -4.31 3.70
N LEU A 59 2.98 -5.19 2.98
CA LEU A 59 2.88 -6.61 3.38
C LEU A 59 4.24 -7.27 3.48
N THR A 60 5.16 -6.98 2.54
CA THR A 60 6.54 -7.45 2.61
C THR A 60 7.25 -6.91 3.85
N VAL A 61 7.19 -5.61 4.14
CA VAL A 61 7.86 -5.03 5.31
C VAL A 61 7.25 -5.52 6.62
N LEU A 62 5.92 -5.67 6.70
CA LEU A 62 5.25 -6.27 7.86
C LEU A 62 5.73 -7.69 8.10
N ARG A 63 5.90 -8.48 7.03
CA ARG A 63 6.45 -9.83 7.13
C ARG A 63 7.90 -9.81 7.63
N GLU A 64 8.75 -8.96 7.04
CA GLU A 64 10.15 -8.79 7.48
C GLU A 64 10.24 -8.44 8.97
N LYS A 65 9.40 -7.51 9.46
CA LYS A 65 9.36 -7.13 10.89
C LYS A 65 8.92 -8.28 11.78
N ARG A 66 7.87 -9.01 11.39
CA ARG A 66 7.35 -10.15 12.16
C ARG A 66 8.29 -11.35 12.17
N GLU A 67 9.10 -11.54 11.12
CA GLU A 67 10.14 -12.57 11.09
C GLU A 67 11.36 -12.15 11.93
N GLY A 68 11.75 -10.87 11.87
CA GLY A 68 12.83 -10.33 12.70
C GLY A 68 12.53 -10.28 14.20
N GLU A 69 11.26 -10.14 14.59
CA GLU A 69 10.84 -10.18 16.00
C GLU A 69 10.87 -11.60 16.58
N LYS A 70 10.85 -12.63 15.74
CA LYS A 70 10.89 -14.05 16.16
C LYS A 70 12.31 -14.60 16.31
N ALA A 71 13.32 -13.90 15.79
CA ALA A 71 14.72 -14.31 15.84
C ALA A 71 15.39 -13.72 17.09
#